data_AF-A0A5D2B0U1-F1
#
_entry.id   AF-A0A5D2B0U1-F1
#
_cell.length_a   1.000
_cell.length_b   1.000
_cell.length_c   1.000
_cell.angle_alpha   90.00
_cell.angle_beta   90.00
_cell.angle_gamma   90.00
#
_symmetry.space_group_name_H-M   'P 1'
#
loop_
_entity.id
_entity.type
_entity.pdbx_description
1 polymer ?
#
loop_
_entity_poly.entity_id
_entity_poly.type
_entity_poly.pdbx_seq_one_letter_code
_entity_poly.pdbx_strand_id
1 'polypeptide(L)'
;MKLNKRIGQASKVSDNEVEQVLKQVTARWRPEEACRPDIEDVPVFYPTDEEFEDTLKYIASIRPRAEQYGICRIVPPSSKMNKECDTILVNEESYLWHHSAYELQCL
;
A
#
# COMPACT_ATOMS: atom_id res chain seq x y z
N MET A 1 25.39 45.39 -42.71
CA MET A 1 25.13 45.22 -41.25
C MET A 1 25.43 43.77 -40.90
N LYS A 2 26.43 43.51 -40.04
CA LYS A 2 26.83 42.15 -39.63
C LYS A 2 26.09 41.81 -38.33
N LEU A 3 25.28 40.75 -38.35
CA LEU A 3 24.57 40.25 -37.17
C LEU A 3 25.53 39.36 -36.37
N ASN A 4 25.99 39.84 -35.22
CA ASN A 4 26.91 39.10 -34.37
C ASN A 4 26.11 38.10 -33.51
N LYS A 5 26.29 36.80 -33.78
CA LYS A 5 25.75 35.68 -33.01
C LYS A 5 26.42 35.65 -31.63
N ARG A 6 25.72 36.09 -30.57
CA ARG A 6 26.17 35.88 -29.18
C ARG A 6 25.85 34.43 -28.80
N ILE A 7 26.85 33.58 -28.87
CA ILE A 7 26.81 32.25 -28.26
C ILE A 7 26.97 32.49 -26.76
N GLY A 8 25.86 32.46 -26.01
CA GLY A 8 25.91 32.47 -24.55
C GLY A 8 26.72 31.26 -24.09
N GLN A 9 27.78 31.51 -23.33
CA GLN A 9 28.52 30.46 -22.64
C GLN A 9 27.56 29.81 -21.65
N ALA A 10 27.25 28.52 -21.86
CA ALA A 10 26.66 27.71 -20.81
C ALA A 10 27.67 27.62 -19.68
N SER A 11 27.35 28.22 -18.54
CA SER A 11 28.12 28.09 -17.31
C SER A 11 28.30 26.60 -17.03
N LYS A 12 29.56 26.14 -16.96
CA LYS A 12 29.89 24.78 -16.53
C LYS A 12 29.53 24.68 -15.04
N VAL A 13 28.31 24.24 -14.75
CA VAL A 13 27.97 23.75 -13.40
C VAL A 13 28.89 22.56 -13.18
N SER A 14 29.65 22.58 -12.09
CA SER A 14 30.58 21.50 -11.79
C SER A 14 29.80 20.20 -11.62
N ASP A 15 30.31 19.09 -12.15
CA ASP A 15 29.63 17.78 -12.05
C ASP A 15 29.32 17.40 -10.58
N ASN A 16 30.06 17.98 -9.64
CA ASN A 16 29.83 17.84 -8.19
C ASN A 16 28.59 18.62 -7.69
N GLU A 17 28.25 19.77 -8.27
CA GLU A 17 27.06 20.55 -7.88
C GLU A 17 25.77 19.96 -8.44
N VAL A 18 25.78 19.43 -9.67
CA VAL A 18 24.62 18.69 -10.20
C VAL A 18 24.39 17.37 -9.45
N GLU A 19 25.45 16.66 -9.06
CA GLU A 19 25.35 15.45 -8.22
C GLU A 19 24.75 15.75 -6.84
N GLN A 20 25.10 16.89 -6.24
CA GLN A 20 24.56 17.34 -4.94
C GLN A 20 23.07 17.71 -5.04
N VAL A 21 22.66 18.37 -6.13
CA VAL A 21 21.25 18.71 -6.39
C VAL A 21 20.41 17.46 -6.72
N LEU A 22 20.96 16.49 -7.45
CA LEU A 22 20.26 15.22 -7.72
C LEU A 22 20.15 14.32 -6.47
N LYS A 23 21.15 14.35 -5.59
CA LYS A 23 21.07 13.74 -4.24
C LYS A 23 20.01 14.40 -3.36
N GLN A 24 19.78 15.71 -3.53
CA GLN A 24 18.77 16.45 -2.79
C GLN A 24 17.33 16.14 -3.24
N VAL A 25 17.12 15.73 -4.50
CA VAL A 25 15.78 15.49 -5.09
C VAL A 25 15.60 14.01 -5.45
N THR A 26 15.98 13.12 -4.54
CA THR A 26 15.48 11.74 -4.56
C THR A 26 14.75 11.49 -3.27
N ALA A 27 13.40 11.54 -3.32
CA ALA A 27 12.56 11.10 -2.23
C ALA A 27 12.76 9.58 -2.07
N ARG A 28 13.81 9.19 -1.35
CA ARG A 28 14.21 7.81 -1.10
C ARG A 28 13.85 7.46 0.34
N TRP A 29 13.22 6.31 0.53
CA TRP A 29 12.99 5.77 1.86
C TRP A 29 14.31 5.65 2.66
N ARG A 30 14.29 6.11 3.91
CA ARG A 30 15.40 6.05 4.87
C ARG A 30 14.97 5.25 6.10
N PRO A 31 15.34 3.96 6.21
CA PRO A 31 14.90 3.12 7.33
C PRO A 31 15.42 3.63 8.68
N GLU A 32 16.59 4.26 8.73
CA GLU A 32 17.20 4.80 9.93
C GLU A 32 16.44 6.00 10.52
N GLU A 33 15.67 6.72 9.68
CA GLU A 33 14.81 7.84 10.08
C GLU A 33 13.35 7.39 10.31
N ALA A 34 13.09 6.07 10.36
CA ALA A 34 11.73 5.56 10.51
C ALA A 34 11.16 5.84 11.91
N CYS A 35 10.16 6.71 11.98
CA CYS A 35 9.41 7.00 13.21
C CYS A 35 8.20 6.07 13.35
N ARG A 36 8.42 4.76 13.55
CA ARG A 36 7.33 3.82 13.84
C ARG A 36 6.87 4.00 15.28
N PRO A 37 5.59 4.33 15.54
CA PRO A 37 5.09 4.39 16.91
C PRO A 37 5.08 2.99 17.53
N ASP A 38 5.31 2.93 18.84
CA ASP A 38 5.10 1.72 19.64
C ASP A 38 3.61 1.64 19.99
N ILE A 39 2.92 0.65 19.43
CA ILE A 39 1.46 0.49 19.55
C ILE A 39 1.19 -0.95 19.97
N GLU A 40 0.28 -1.13 20.92
CA GLU A 40 -0.15 -2.46 21.36
C GLU A 40 -0.92 -3.20 20.26
N ASP A 41 -0.67 -4.51 20.18
CA ASP A 41 -1.39 -5.37 19.25
C ASP A 41 -2.86 -5.53 19.64
N VAL A 42 -3.69 -5.65 18.61
CA VAL A 42 -5.13 -5.89 18.75
C VAL A 42 -5.42 -7.36 19.02
N PRO A 43 -6.54 -7.71 19.69
CA PRO A 43 -6.91 -9.09 19.89
C PRO A 43 -7.14 -9.80 18.55
N VAL A 44 -6.64 -11.03 18.47
CA VAL A 44 -6.78 -11.90 17.31
C VAL A 44 -7.70 -13.07 17.67
N PHE A 45 -8.71 -13.28 16.83
CA PHE A 45 -9.71 -14.34 16.99
C PHE A 45 -9.59 -15.38 15.87
N TYR A 46 -9.75 -16.65 16.25
CA TYR A 46 -9.67 -17.81 15.37
C TYR A 46 -10.97 -18.62 15.51
N PRO A 47 -12.04 -18.23 14.80
CA PRO A 47 -13.31 -18.96 14.80
C PRO A 47 -13.13 -20.39 14.29
N THR A 48 -13.95 -21.30 14.82
CA THR A 48 -14.17 -22.62 14.20
C THR A 48 -15.05 -22.50 12.96
N ASP A 49 -15.13 -23.56 12.16
CA ASP A 49 -15.97 -23.60 10.95
C ASP A 49 -17.45 -23.34 11.22
N GLU A 50 -17.95 -23.84 12.36
CA GLU A 50 -19.33 -23.70 12.83
C GLU A 50 -19.60 -22.26 13.30
N GLU A 51 -18.65 -21.68 14.05
CA GLU A 51 -18.75 -20.29 14.48
C GLU A 51 -18.68 -19.32 13.30
N PHE A 52 -17.87 -19.65 12.29
CA PHE A 52 -17.71 -18.83 11.09
C PHE A 52 -18.89 -18.95 10.11
N GLU A 53 -19.76 -19.94 10.29
CA GLU A 53 -20.96 -20.09 9.47
C GLU A 53 -21.96 -18.94 9.70
N ASP A 54 -22.14 -18.51 10.95
CA ASP A 54 -22.96 -17.36 11.32
C ASP A 54 -22.09 -16.19 11.79
N THR A 55 -21.65 -15.38 10.83
CA THR A 55 -20.69 -14.29 11.05
C THR A 55 -21.24 -13.22 11.99
N LEU A 56 -22.53 -12.89 11.90
CA LEU A 56 -23.14 -11.87 12.76
C LEU A 56 -23.23 -12.35 14.20
N LYS A 57 -23.58 -13.63 14.40
CA LYS A 57 -23.58 -14.26 15.73
C LYS A 57 -22.17 -14.34 16.31
N TYR A 58 -21.16 -14.66 15.51
CA TYR A 58 -19.77 -14.65 15.96
C TYR A 58 -19.29 -13.25 16.34
N ILE A 59 -19.58 -12.22 15.52
CA ILE A 59 -19.25 -10.84 15.86
C ILE A 59 -19.91 -10.42 17.18
N ALA A 60 -21.17 -10.83 17.40
CA ALA A 60 -21.87 -10.57 18.65
C ALA A 60 -21.22 -11.28 19.86
N SER A 61 -20.69 -12.50 19.67
CA SER A 61 -20.04 -13.26 20.75
C SER A 61 -18.69 -12.68 21.16
N ILE A 62 -17.91 -12.14 20.20
CA ILE A 62 -16.59 -11.56 20.47
C ILE A 62 -16.65 -10.07 20.86
N ARG A 63 -17.77 -9.38 20.61
CA ARG A 63 -17.97 -7.95 20.93
C ARG A 63 -17.48 -7.54 22.32
N PRO A 64 -17.88 -8.17 23.44
CA PRO A 64 -17.46 -7.72 24.77
C PRO A 64 -15.93 -7.77 24.98
N ARG A 65 -15.23 -8.61 24.22
CA ARG A 65 -13.75 -8.71 24.27
C ARG A 65 -13.08 -7.74 23.32
N ALA A 66 -13.66 -7.48 22.16
CA ALA A 66 -13.11 -6.60 21.12
C ALA A 66 -13.42 -5.11 21.35
N GLU A 67 -14.55 -4.80 21.98
CA GLU A 67 -15.07 -3.43 22.17
C GLU A 67 -14.10 -2.55 22.97
N GLN A 68 -13.37 -3.13 23.94
CA GLN A 68 -12.36 -2.41 24.71
C GLN A 68 -11.19 -1.87 23.86
N TYR A 69 -10.90 -2.51 22.72
CA TYR A 69 -9.83 -2.09 21.79
C TYR A 69 -10.36 -1.26 20.62
N GLY A 70 -11.67 -1.25 20.38
CA GLY A 70 -12.31 -0.62 19.22
C GLY A 70 -12.11 -1.35 17.89
N ILE A 71 -11.02 -2.10 17.72
CA ILE A 71 -10.70 -2.91 16.54
C ILE A 71 -10.17 -4.29 16.96
N CYS A 72 -10.39 -5.31 16.12
CA CYS A 72 -9.83 -6.65 16.29
C CYS A 72 -9.52 -7.31 14.94
N ARG A 73 -8.70 -8.36 14.95
CA ARG A 73 -8.40 -9.19 13.78
C ARG A 73 -9.12 -10.53 13.89
N ILE A 74 -9.85 -10.93 12.85
CA ILE A 74 -10.45 -12.27 12.75
C ILE A 74 -9.73 -13.03 11.64
N VAL A 75 -9.12 -14.17 11.97
CA VAL A 75 -8.47 -15.04 11.00
C VAL A 75 -9.48 -16.11 10.59
N PRO A 76 -9.94 -16.13 9.33
CA PRO A 76 -10.92 -17.13 8.90
C PRO A 76 -10.32 -18.54 9.01
N PRO A 77 -11.16 -19.56 9.26
CA PRO A 77 -10.69 -20.94 9.31
C PRO A 77 -10.21 -21.40 7.93
N SER A 78 -9.22 -22.29 7.91
CA SER A 78 -8.57 -22.77 6.69
C SER A 78 -9.53 -23.45 5.71
N SER A 79 -10.60 -24.07 6.19
CA SER A 79 -11.60 -24.76 5.37
C SER A 79 -12.49 -23.83 4.54
N LYS A 80 -12.56 -22.54 4.88
CA LYS A 80 -13.38 -21.53 4.21
C LYS A 80 -12.55 -20.57 3.35
N MET A 81 -11.22 -20.61 3.49
CA MET A 81 -10.28 -19.66 2.86
C MET A 81 -10.01 -19.95 1.38
N ASN A 82 -10.61 -21.00 0.82
CA ASN A 82 -10.38 -21.53 -0.52
C ASN A 82 -11.60 -21.45 -1.45
N LYS A 83 -12.61 -20.63 -1.14
CA LYS A 83 -13.88 -20.72 -1.87
C LYS A 83 -13.93 -20.10 -3.27
N GLU A 84 -13.07 -19.15 -3.63
CA GLU A 84 -13.01 -18.62 -5.02
C GLU A 84 -11.92 -17.53 -5.14
N CYS A 85 -10.64 -17.87 -4.91
CA CYS A 85 -9.54 -17.00 -5.33
C CYS A 85 -8.56 -17.68 -6.31
N ASP A 86 -8.73 -18.97 -6.61
CA ASP A 86 -7.77 -19.74 -7.42
C ASP A 86 -8.31 -20.22 -8.78
N THR A 87 -9.57 -19.94 -9.16
CA THR A 87 -10.15 -20.47 -10.41
C THR A 87 -10.45 -19.41 -11.47
N ILE A 88 -10.23 -18.12 -11.21
CA ILE A 88 -10.40 -17.05 -12.20
C ILE A 88 -9.04 -16.52 -12.67
N LEU A 89 -8.16 -17.42 -13.13
CA LEU A 89 -6.93 -17.03 -13.83
C LEU A 89 -6.68 -17.84 -15.09
N VAL A 90 -7.70 -18.10 -15.90
CA VAL A 90 -7.52 -17.95 -17.35
C VAL A 90 -8.87 -17.65 -18.00
N ASN A 91 -8.95 -16.47 -18.60
CA ASN A 91 -9.96 -16.00 -19.54
C ASN A 91 -11.10 -15.19 -18.89
N GLU A 92 -11.03 -13.87 -19.11
CA GLU A 92 -12.07 -12.82 -18.99
C GLU A 92 -12.05 -11.85 -17.79
N GLU A 93 -11.35 -12.09 -16.67
CA GLU A 93 -11.22 -11.06 -15.60
C GLU A 93 -10.03 -10.09 -15.75
N SER A 94 -9.20 -10.28 -16.79
CA SER A 94 -8.19 -9.27 -17.16
C SER A 94 -8.84 -7.89 -17.39
N TYR A 95 -10.11 -7.82 -17.75
CA TYR A 95 -10.79 -6.56 -18.03
C TYR A 95 -11.08 -5.70 -16.78
N LEU A 96 -11.34 -6.29 -15.61
CA LEU A 96 -11.70 -5.55 -14.38
C LEU A 96 -10.48 -4.83 -13.78
N TRP A 97 -9.33 -5.49 -13.73
CA TRP A 97 -8.08 -4.89 -13.27
C TRP A 97 -7.54 -3.80 -14.22
N HIS A 98 -7.67 -4.00 -15.54
CA HIS A 98 -7.16 -3.03 -16.52
C HIS A 98 -8.04 -1.77 -16.68
N HIS A 99 -9.33 -1.81 -16.33
CA HIS A 99 -10.22 -0.64 -16.43
C HIS A 99 -10.40 0.11 -15.10
N SER A 100 -10.17 -0.55 -13.95
CA SER A 100 -10.18 0.12 -12.65
C SER A 100 -8.95 1.02 -12.43
N ALA A 101 -7.95 0.98 -13.30
CA ALA A 101 -6.69 1.73 -13.18
C ALA A 101 -6.74 3.15 -13.79
N TYR A 102 -7.91 3.68 -14.12
CA TYR A 102 -8.05 5.05 -14.63
C TYR A 102 -8.64 5.99 -13.58
N GLU A 103 -7.92 6.25 -12.48
CA GLU A 103 -8.12 7.50 -11.71
C GLU A 103 -7.01 7.86 -10.69
N LEU A 104 -5.83 7.23 -10.76
CA LEU A 104 -4.66 7.65 -9.95
C LEU A 104 -3.45 7.98 -10.82
N GLN A 105 -3.68 8.73 -11.90
CA GLN A 105 -2.60 9.34 -12.67
C GLN A 105 -2.85 10.84 -12.78
N CYS A 106 -2.71 11.53 -11.64
CA CYS A 106 -2.36 12.96 -11.50
C CYS A 106 -2.48 13.39 -10.02
N LEU A 107 -1.52 12.99 -9.18
CA LEU A 107 -1.04 13.76 -8.02
C LEU A 107 0.46 13.53 -7.88
#